data_AF-A0A7W0RA31-F1
#
_entry.id   AF-A0A7W0RA31-F1
#
_cell.length_a   1.000
_cell.length_b   1.000
_cell.length_c   1.000
_cell.angle_alpha   90.00
_cell.angle_beta   90.00
_cell.angle_gamma   90.00
#
_symmetry.space_group_name_H-M   'P 1'
#
loop_
_entity.id
_entity.type
_entity.pdbx_description
1 polymer ?
#
loop_
_entity_poly.entity_id
_entity_poly.type
_entity_poly.pdbx_seq_one_letter_code
_entity_poly.pdbx_strand_id
1 'polypeptide(L)'
;MIRSALAAATGAAVVLAVVAHAAGGGPEVTMPGTFYAPGELDVLAGQTVEWRNTDSKSHTVTEDDDVFGSGYLAPGSTFSRTFASTGTFTYHCSIHRSMRGVVRVYSLILTGPPRPLPPAWAVSLRGASPVPGGVVVLERVGRGAVRQVAQTAAAADGSFRFNLRPSEPAAYRARAADARSPVLHVTVKPNVAATVSGSQVNVSTTPARAGNRVLLQVYDRYRFDWVTVATSTLDSASRARLRLPSGPLHARALVSGRNGWADGVSRTLVTRGS
;
A
#
# COMPACT_ATOMS: atom_id res chain seq x y z
N MET A 1 13.47 -49.71 57.26
CA MET A 1 12.36 -48.79 57.63
C MET A 1 12.70 -47.43 57.03
N ILE A 2 12.41 -47.20 55.74
CA ILE A 2 11.25 -46.47 55.20
C ILE A 2 11.24 -44.96 55.56
N ARG A 3 11.64 -44.15 54.56
CA ARG A 3 11.14 -42.81 54.11
C ARG A 3 11.36 -41.60 55.06
N SER A 4 11.64 -40.37 54.62
CA SER A 4 11.14 -39.64 53.45
C SER A 4 12.07 -38.46 53.09
N ALA A 5 12.32 -38.22 51.80
CA ALA A 5 12.87 -36.96 51.30
C ALA A 5 11.72 -36.07 50.81
N LEU A 6 11.62 -34.83 51.32
CA LEU A 6 10.72 -33.81 50.78
C LEU A 6 11.33 -33.24 49.49
N ALA A 7 10.73 -33.53 48.36
CA ALA A 7 10.97 -32.79 47.11
C ALA A 7 10.04 -31.56 47.10
N ALA A 8 10.61 -30.36 47.11
CA ALA A 8 9.88 -29.12 46.89
C ALA A 8 9.57 -29.00 45.39
N ALA A 9 8.32 -29.21 45.00
CA ALA A 9 7.85 -28.95 43.65
C ALA A 9 7.56 -27.45 43.49
N THR A 10 8.46 -26.72 42.83
CA THR A 10 8.17 -25.37 42.33
C THR A 10 7.24 -25.49 41.12
N GLY A 11 5.95 -25.25 41.32
CA GLY A 11 4.98 -25.12 40.24
C GLY A 11 5.16 -23.79 39.51
N ALA A 12 5.68 -23.83 38.28
CA ALA A 12 5.62 -22.69 37.37
C ALA A 12 4.18 -22.58 36.82
N ALA A 13 3.41 -21.62 37.33
CA ALA A 13 2.12 -21.28 36.74
C ALA A 13 2.33 -20.63 35.37
N VAL A 14 2.02 -21.36 34.30
CA VAL A 14 1.89 -20.78 32.96
C VAL A 14 0.61 -19.96 32.95
N VAL A 15 0.74 -18.64 33.15
CA VAL A 15 -0.37 -17.71 32.93
C VAL A 15 -0.54 -17.56 31.43
N LEU A 16 -1.52 -18.26 30.86
CA LEU A 16 -1.98 -18.01 29.50
C LEU A 16 -2.73 -16.66 29.52
N ALA A 17 -2.03 -15.58 29.19
CA ALA A 17 -2.66 -14.28 29.00
C ALA A 17 -3.55 -14.35 27.75
N VAL A 18 -4.85 -14.58 27.93
CA VAL A 18 -5.85 -14.33 26.88
C VAL A 18 -5.90 -12.82 26.70
N VAL A 19 -5.21 -12.31 25.68
CA VAL A 19 -5.30 -10.92 25.29
C VAL A 19 -6.69 -10.71 24.69
N ALA A 20 -7.59 -10.14 25.49
CA ALA A 20 -8.86 -9.63 25.00
C ALA A 20 -8.56 -8.55 23.94
N HIS A 21 -8.86 -8.86 22.68
CA HIS A 21 -8.74 -7.90 21.60
C HIS A 21 -9.78 -6.81 21.82
N ALA A 22 -9.32 -5.56 21.83
CA ALA A 22 -10.16 -4.38 22.01
C ALA A 22 -11.30 -4.34 20.99
N ALA A 23 -12.44 -3.77 21.40
CA ALA A 23 -13.62 -3.52 20.58
C ALA A 23 -13.35 -2.45 19.50
N GLY A 24 -12.60 -2.84 18.48
CA GLY A 24 -12.60 -2.27 17.14
C GLY A 24 -12.68 -3.46 16.19
N GLY A 25 -13.62 -3.44 15.24
CA GLY A 25 -13.90 -4.58 14.36
C GLY A 25 -12.60 -5.19 13.82
N GLY A 26 -12.44 -6.50 14.01
CA GLY A 26 -11.28 -7.23 13.53
C GLY A 26 -11.17 -7.16 12.00
N PRO A 27 -10.10 -7.74 11.41
CA PRO A 27 -9.98 -7.84 9.97
C PRO A 27 -11.23 -8.48 9.35
N GLU A 28 -11.93 -7.76 8.48
CA GLU A 28 -13.19 -8.19 7.86
C GLU A 28 -13.07 -8.24 6.33
N VAL A 29 -13.71 -9.25 5.73
CA VAL A 29 -13.96 -9.37 4.30
C VAL A 29 -15.47 -9.47 4.06
N THR A 30 -16.02 -8.56 3.29
CA THR A 30 -17.43 -8.61 2.88
C THR A 30 -17.60 -9.24 1.51
N MET A 31 -18.81 -9.71 1.21
CA MET A 31 -19.19 -10.27 -0.09
C MET A 31 -20.43 -9.54 -0.62
N PRO A 32 -20.31 -8.34 -1.22
CA PRO A 32 -21.45 -7.53 -1.70
C PRO A 32 -21.91 -7.92 -3.12
N GLY A 33 -21.56 -9.12 -3.57
CA GLY A 33 -21.80 -9.63 -4.91
C GLY A 33 -20.86 -10.79 -5.21
N THR A 34 -20.49 -11.00 -6.47
CA THR A 34 -19.59 -12.08 -6.91
C THR A 34 -18.10 -11.75 -6.74
N PHE A 35 -17.74 -11.08 -5.65
CA PHE A 35 -16.35 -10.73 -5.30
C PHE A 35 -16.19 -10.57 -3.77
N TYR A 36 -14.95 -10.73 -3.29
CA TYR A 36 -14.57 -10.43 -1.91
C TYR A 36 -14.08 -8.99 -1.78
N ALA A 37 -14.44 -8.29 -0.71
CA ALA A 37 -14.08 -6.90 -0.45
C ALA A 37 -13.53 -6.73 0.99
N PRO A 38 -12.22 -6.46 1.15
CA PRO A 38 -11.22 -6.38 0.09
C PRO A 38 -10.95 -7.76 -0.55
N GLY A 39 -10.48 -7.78 -1.79
CA GLY A 39 -10.06 -9.01 -2.47
C GLY A 39 -8.72 -9.55 -1.96
N GLU A 40 -7.92 -8.69 -1.33
CA GLU A 40 -6.67 -9.06 -0.67
C GLU A 40 -6.62 -8.42 0.71
N LEU A 41 -6.26 -9.20 1.71
CA LEU A 41 -6.19 -8.76 3.10
C LEU A 41 -4.86 -9.18 3.73
N ASP A 42 -4.14 -8.20 4.28
CA ASP A 42 -2.92 -8.45 5.05
C ASP A 42 -3.25 -8.43 6.55
N VAL A 43 -2.87 -9.48 7.28
CA VAL A 43 -3.11 -9.63 8.72
C VAL A 43 -1.88 -10.12 9.47
N LEU A 44 -1.85 -9.94 10.79
CA LEU A 44 -0.82 -10.53 11.64
C LEU A 44 -1.12 -11.99 11.97
N ALA A 45 -0.06 -12.77 12.14
CA ALA A 45 -0.17 -14.10 12.74
C ALA A 45 -0.86 -14.01 14.11
N GLY A 46 -1.84 -14.89 14.33
CA GLY A 46 -2.72 -14.92 15.49
C GLY A 46 -4.05 -14.17 15.31
N GLN A 47 -4.23 -13.36 14.25
CA GLN A 47 -5.48 -12.64 14.02
C GLN A 47 -6.58 -13.56 13.45
N THR A 48 -7.82 -13.24 13.81
CA THR A 48 -9.04 -13.83 13.25
C THR A 48 -9.57 -12.92 12.15
N VAL A 49 -9.74 -13.47 10.95
CA VAL A 49 -10.45 -12.81 9.85
C VAL A 49 -11.90 -13.25 9.88
N GLU A 50 -12.82 -12.30 9.78
CA GLU A 50 -14.25 -12.56 9.60
C GLU A 50 -14.65 -12.30 8.14
N TRP A 51 -15.34 -13.25 7.52
CA TRP A 51 -16.03 -13.07 6.26
C TRP A 51 -17.51 -12.88 6.51
N ARG A 52 -18.11 -11.85 5.92
CA ARG A 52 -19.54 -11.58 6.02
C ARG A 52 -20.21 -11.59 4.65
N ASN A 53 -21.26 -12.39 4.51
CA ASN A 53 -22.07 -12.36 3.31
C ASN A 53 -23.02 -11.16 3.35
N THR A 54 -22.72 -10.13 2.55
CA THR A 54 -23.53 -8.92 2.44
C THR A 54 -24.38 -8.89 1.16
N ASP A 55 -24.35 -9.96 0.38
CA ASP A 55 -25.15 -10.16 -0.82
C ASP A 55 -26.47 -10.87 -0.48
N SER A 56 -27.39 -10.84 -1.44
CA SER A 56 -28.66 -11.58 -1.48
C SER A 56 -28.51 -13.05 -1.91
N LYS A 57 -27.32 -13.47 -2.33
CA LYS A 57 -27.00 -14.85 -2.77
C LYS A 57 -26.07 -15.52 -1.78
N SER A 58 -26.13 -16.85 -1.72
CA SER A 58 -25.18 -17.61 -0.92
C SER A 58 -23.78 -17.56 -1.54
N HIS A 59 -22.76 -17.56 -0.68
CA HIS A 59 -21.35 -17.61 -1.05
C HIS A 59 -20.61 -18.64 -0.19
N THR A 60 -19.35 -18.89 -0.51
CA THR A 60 -18.46 -19.74 0.27
C THR A 60 -17.09 -19.06 0.39
N VAL A 61 -16.29 -19.51 1.35
CA VAL A 61 -14.87 -19.23 1.48
C VAL A 61 -14.19 -20.60 1.49
N THR A 62 -13.64 -21.02 0.36
CA THR A 62 -12.96 -22.31 0.20
C THR A 62 -11.50 -22.04 -0.12
N GLU A 63 -10.60 -22.42 0.78
CA GLU A 63 -9.15 -22.31 0.55
C GLU A 63 -8.71 -23.26 -0.56
N ASP A 64 -7.76 -22.83 -1.39
CA ASP A 64 -7.42 -23.53 -2.63
C ASP A 64 -6.71 -24.88 -2.39
N ASP A 65 -5.99 -25.04 -1.28
CA ASP A 65 -5.36 -26.29 -0.83
C ASP A 65 -6.28 -27.10 0.12
N ASP A 66 -7.57 -26.77 0.19
CA ASP A 66 -8.61 -27.42 1.01
C ASP A 66 -8.29 -27.49 2.52
N VAL A 67 -7.43 -26.59 3.03
CA VAL A 67 -7.09 -26.52 4.46
C VAL A 67 -8.24 -25.93 5.28
N PHE A 68 -9.14 -25.17 4.64
CA PHE A 68 -10.34 -24.66 5.28
C PHE A 68 -11.48 -24.34 4.33
N GLY A 69 -12.70 -24.39 4.86
CA GLY A 69 -13.92 -24.06 4.14
C GLY A 69 -15.00 -23.55 5.08
N SER A 70 -15.74 -22.53 4.65
CA SER A 70 -16.90 -22.01 5.40
C SER A 70 -18.17 -22.86 5.22
N GLY A 71 -18.21 -23.71 4.20
CA GLY A 71 -19.48 -24.18 3.64
C GLY A 71 -20.31 -23.02 3.06
N TYR A 72 -21.60 -23.26 2.82
CA TYR A 72 -22.52 -22.24 2.31
C TYR A 72 -22.84 -21.19 3.36
N LEU A 73 -22.52 -19.94 3.05
CA LEU A 73 -22.89 -18.76 3.82
C LEU A 73 -24.13 -18.14 3.18
N ALA A 74 -25.27 -18.26 3.85
CA ALA A 74 -26.50 -17.58 3.47
C ALA A 74 -26.35 -16.04 3.60
N PRO A 75 -27.21 -15.24 2.95
CA PRO A 75 -27.25 -13.79 3.13
C PRO A 75 -27.21 -13.38 4.62
N GLY A 76 -26.31 -12.46 4.97
CA GLY A 76 -26.12 -11.97 6.33
C GLY A 76 -25.28 -12.86 7.25
N SER A 77 -24.94 -14.09 6.85
CA SER A 77 -24.14 -15.02 7.66
C SER A 77 -22.65 -14.67 7.66
N THR A 78 -21.95 -15.10 8.71
CA THR A 78 -20.50 -14.90 8.87
C THR A 78 -19.74 -16.22 9.00
N PHE A 79 -18.46 -16.17 8.62
CA PHE A 79 -17.46 -17.22 8.86
C PHE A 79 -16.21 -16.58 9.43
N SER A 80 -15.55 -17.23 10.39
CA SER A 80 -14.32 -16.71 10.99
C SER A 80 -13.22 -17.74 10.98
N ARG A 81 -11.99 -17.30 10.73
CA ARG A 81 -10.77 -18.14 10.81
C ARG A 81 -9.62 -17.39 11.44
N THR A 82 -8.99 -18.03 12.42
CA THR A 82 -7.72 -17.58 13.02
C THR A 82 -6.53 -18.14 12.24
N PHE A 83 -5.58 -17.28 11.90
CA PHE A 83 -4.36 -17.66 11.18
C PHE A 83 -3.14 -17.68 12.10
N ALA A 84 -2.75 -18.85 12.62
CA ALA A 84 -1.67 -18.96 13.59
C ALA A 84 -0.25 -18.74 13.01
N SER A 85 -0.07 -19.02 11.72
CA SER A 85 1.24 -19.01 11.06
C SER A 85 1.28 -18.02 9.91
N THR A 86 2.46 -17.42 9.70
CA THR A 86 2.70 -16.58 8.53
C THR A 86 2.58 -17.39 7.24
N GLY A 87 2.06 -16.78 6.19
CA GLY A 87 1.83 -17.47 4.92
C GLY A 87 0.94 -16.67 3.98
N THR A 88 0.67 -17.20 2.80
CA THR A 88 -0.32 -16.68 1.87
C THR A 88 -1.36 -17.77 1.66
N PHE A 89 -2.63 -17.41 1.86
CA PHE A 89 -3.77 -18.31 1.78
C PHE A 89 -4.68 -17.78 0.67
N THR A 90 -4.72 -18.47 -0.45
CA THR A 90 -5.63 -18.14 -1.55
C THR A 90 -6.91 -18.93 -1.40
N TYR A 91 -8.03 -18.31 -1.74
CA TYR A 91 -9.34 -18.93 -1.58
C TYR A 91 -10.30 -18.47 -2.67
N HIS A 92 -11.36 -19.24 -2.88
CA HIS A 92 -12.37 -19.00 -3.89
C HIS A 92 -13.78 -19.30 -3.37
N CYS A 93 -14.78 -18.85 -4.13
CA CYS A 93 -16.16 -19.26 -3.92
C CYS A 93 -16.45 -20.45 -4.84
N SER A 94 -16.87 -21.58 -4.26
CA SER A 94 -17.21 -22.80 -5.02
C SER A 94 -18.44 -22.64 -5.94
N ILE A 95 -19.26 -21.60 -5.72
CA ILE A 95 -20.45 -21.29 -6.51
C ILE A 95 -20.09 -20.41 -7.72
N HIS A 96 -19.21 -19.41 -7.52
CA HIS A 96 -18.88 -18.39 -8.51
C HIS A 96 -17.40 -18.50 -8.91
N ARG A 97 -17.11 -19.15 -10.04
CA ARG A 97 -15.74 -19.48 -10.48
C ARG A 97 -14.74 -18.32 -10.55
N SER A 98 -15.23 -17.10 -10.77
CA SER A 98 -14.41 -15.88 -10.88
C SER A 98 -14.11 -15.22 -9.52
N MET A 99 -14.82 -15.60 -8.46
CA MET A 99 -14.72 -14.98 -7.16
C MET A 99 -13.54 -15.58 -6.39
N ARG A 100 -12.49 -14.78 -6.18
CA ARG A 100 -11.22 -15.16 -5.56
C ARG A 100 -10.75 -14.12 -4.56
N GLY A 101 -10.09 -14.56 -3.50
CA GLY A 101 -9.47 -13.70 -2.53
C GLY A 101 -8.15 -14.24 -2.00
N VAL A 102 -7.42 -13.39 -1.27
CA VAL A 102 -6.12 -13.71 -0.70
C VAL A 102 -6.03 -13.16 0.73
N VAL A 103 -5.64 -13.99 1.69
CA VAL A 103 -5.17 -13.55 3.00
C VAL A 103 -3.66 -13.74 3.08
N ARG A 104 -2.91 -12.67 3.35
CA ARG A 104 -1.47 -12.74 3.61
C ARG A 104 -1.22 -12.48 5.09
N VAL A 105 -0.53 -13.42 5.72
CA VAL A 105 -0.29 -13.42 7.16
C VAL A 105 1.18 -13.12 7.40
N TYR A 106 1.45 -12.04 8.10
CA TYR A 106 2.81 -11.58 8.41
C TYR A 106 3.07 -11.57 9.91
N SER A 107 4.34 -11.57 10.27
CA SER A 107 4.75 -11.32 11.66
C SER A 107 4.79 -9.83 11.98
N LEU A 108 4.74 -8.94 11.00
CA LEU A 108 4.78 -7.48 11.16
C LEU A 108 4.23 -6.84 9.89
N ILE A 109 3.38 -5.83 10.01
CA ILE A 109 2.79 -5.14 8.85
C ILE A 109 3.21 -3.68 8.84
N LEU A 110 3.52 -3.16 7.65
CA LEU A 110 3.71 -1.74 7.38
C LEU A 110 2.91 -1.36 6.13
N THR A 111 1.91 -0.51 6.31
CA THR A 111 1.07 0.03 5.23
C THR A 111 1.36 1.51 5.01
N GLY A 112 1.18 1.92 3.75
CA GLY A 112 1.42 3.28 3.29
C GLY A 112 0.25 3.83 2.49
N PRO A 113 0.42 5.03 1.92
CA PRO A 113 -0.61 5.63 1.08
C PRO A 113 -0.86 4.77 -0.17
N PRO A 114 -2.13 4.57 -0.60
CA PRO A 114 -2.45 3.77 -1.76
C PRO A 114 -2.16 4.48 -3.09
N ARG A 115 -1.81 5.76 -3.06
CA ARG A 115 -1.59 6.60 -4.24
C ARG A 115 -0.26 7.35 -4.12
N PRO A 116 0.34 7.71 -5.27
CA PRO A 116 1.52 8.57 -5.29
C PRO A 116 1.30 9.88 -4.52
N LEU A 117 2.28 10.25 -3.70
CA LEU A 117 2.23 11.48 -2.93
C LEU A 117 2.81 12.66 -3.71
N PRO A 118 2.30 13.88 -3.53
CA PRO A 118 3.06 15.07 -3.90
C PRO A 118 4.37 15.15 -3.10
N PRO A 119 5.38 15.87 -3.59
CA PRO A 119 6.69 15.93 -2.93
C PRO A 119 6.62 16.67 -1.60
N ALA A 120 7.32 16.15 -0.59
CA ALA A 120 7.41 16.71 0.76
C ALA A 120 6.08 16.84 1.52
N TRP A 121 5.00 16.24 1.00
CA TRP A 121 3.75 16.09 1.73
C TRP A 121 3.94 15.20 2.95
N ALA A 122 3.27 15.56 4.04
CA ALA A 122 3.24 14.74 5.23
C ALA A 122 2.44 13.46 4.95
N VAL A 123 3.00 12.32 5.35
CA VAL A 123 2.35 11.02 5.28
C VAL A 123 2.56 10.28 6.59
N SER A 124 1.56 9.50 6.98
CA SER A 124 1.63 8.59 8.11
C SER A 124 1.69 7.16 7.57
N LEU A 125 2.82 6.49 7.74
CA LEU A 125 2.93 5.05 7.54
C LEU A 125 2.40 4.39 8.81
N ARG A 126 1.57 3.37 8.67
CA ARG A 126 0.90 2.70 9.79
C ARG A 126 1.25 1.23 9.78
N GLY A 127 1.09 0.57 10.91
CA GLY A 127 1.36 -0.85 10.98
C GLY A 127 0.89 -1.47 12.27
N ALA A 128 1.05 -2.78 12.34
CA ALA A 128 0.73 -3.57 13.51
C ALA A 128 1.93 -4.48 13.81
N SER A 129 2.36 -4.49 15.07
CA SER A 129 3.47 -5.26 15.62
C SER A 129 2.93 -6.38 16.51
N PRO A 130 3.56 -7.56 16.52
CA PRO A 130 3.16 -8.68 17.38
C PRO A 130 3.64 -8.47 18.83
N VAL A 131 4.48 -7.45 19.08
CA VAL A 131 5.02 -7.11 20.40
C VAL A 131 4.47 -5.75 20.83
N PRO A 132 3.38 -5.71 21.61
CA PRO A 132 2.87 -4.48 22.23
C PRO A 132 3.94 -3.80 23.08
N GLY A 133 4.02 -2.46 23.03
CA GLY A 133 5.05 -1.68 23.75
C GLY A 133 6.48 -1.82 23.20
N GLY A 134 6.72 -2.77 22.28
CA GLY A 134 8.03 -3.01 21.69
C GLY A 134 8.51 -1.88 20.77
N VAL A 135 9.82 -1.74 20.65
CA VAL A 135 10.42 -0.77 19.71
C VAL A 135 10.26 -1.28 18.28
N VAL A 136 9.66 -0.45 17.44
CA VAL A 136 9.54 -0.63 15.99
C VAL A 136 10.47 0.36 15.31
N VAL A 137 11.35 -0.15 14.45
CA VAL A 137 12.30 0.62 13.66
C VAL A 137 11.80 0.72 12.22
N LEU A 138 11.82 1.92 11.66
CA LEU A 138 11.62 2.14 10.23
C LEU A 138 12.97 2.16 9.53
N GLU A 139 13.14 1.27 8.58
CA GLU A 139 14.31 1.13 7.74
C GLU A 139 14.01 1.66 6.33
N ARG A 140 14.88 2.50 5.77
CA ARG A 140 14.91 2.79 4.33
C ARG A 140 15.77 1.75 3.64
N VAL A 141 15.21 1.09 2.62
CA VAL A 141 15.85 -0.01 1.87
C VAL A 141 16.38 0.55 0.55
N GLY A 142 17.70 0.57 0.39
CA GLY A 142 18.39 0.97 -0.85
C GLY A 142 18.99 -0.22 -1.60
N ARG A 143 19.63 0.05 -2.75
CA ARG A 143 20.40 -0.96 -3.51
C ARG A 143 21.67 -1.31 -2.74
N GLY A 144 21.58 -2.30 -1.85
CA GLY A 144 22.73 -2.83 -1.09
C GLY A 144 22.95 -2.23 0.30
N ALA A 145 22.12 -1.28 0.74
CA ALA A 145 22.21 -0.70 2.08
C ALA A 145 20.82 -0.56 2.71
N VAL A 146 20.73 -0.88 4.00
CA VAL A 146 19.55 -0.64 4.84
C VAL A 146 19.93 0.38 5.89
N ARG A 147 19.18 1.46 6.00
CA ARG A 147 19.44 2.54 6.98
C ARG A 147 18.22 2.76 7.85
N GLN A 148 18.40 2.73 9.16
CA GLN A 148 17.38 3.19 10.10
C GLN A 148 17.10 4.68 9.87
N VAL A 149 15.84 5.04 9.70
CA VAL A 149 15.39 6.43 9.46
C VAL A 149 14.49 6.97 10.56
N ALA A 150 13.82 6.10 11.32
CA ALA A 150 13.01 6.47 12.47
C ALA A 150 12.82 5.26 13.40
N GLN A 151 12.35 5.51 14.62
CA GLN A 151 11.87 4.47 15.54
C GLN A 151 10.67 5.00 16.34
N THR A 152 9.80 4.11 16.76
CA THR A 152 8.63 4.38 17.62
C THR A 152 8.40 3.18 18.53
N ALA A 153 7.60 3.33 19.58
CA ALA A 153 7.03 2.18 20.29
C ALA A 153 5.70 1.77 19.64
N ALA A 154 5.40 0.47 19.63
CA ALA A 154 4.06 -0.04 19.38
C ALA A 154 3.16 0.28 20.58
N ALA A 155 1.90 0.61 20.32
CA ALA A 155 0.89 0.80 21.35
C ALA A 155 0.50 -0.55 22.00
N ALA A 156 -0.35 -0.49 23.02
CA ALA A 156 -0.83 -1.68 23.75
C ALA A 156 -1.61 -2.66 22.85
N ASP A 157 -2.25 -2.16 21.79
CA ASP A 157 -2.93 -2.94 20.77
C ASP A 157 -1.99 -3.41 19.63
N GLY A 158 -0.68 -3.18 19.77
CA GLY A 158 0.34 -3.48 18.77
C GLY A 158 0.41 -2.47 17.61
N SER A 159 -0.50 -1.50 17.52
CA SER A 159 -0.49 -0.52 16.44
C SER A 159 0.70 0.44 16.56
N PHE A 160 1.22 0.91 15.42
CA PHE A 160 2.27 1.93 15.39
C PHE A 160 2.14 2.85 14.19
N ARG A 161 2.84 3.98 14.23
CA ARG A 161 2.87 4.97 13.14
C ARG A 161 4.22 5.66 12.99
N PHE A 162 4.58 5.97 11.75
CA PHE A 162 5.71 6.83 11.40
C PHE A 162 5.22 8.00 10.57
N ASN A 163 5.56 9.23 10.95
CA ASN A 163 5.24 10.42 10.18
C ASN A 163 6.47 10.87 9.39
N LEU A 164 6.33 10.99 8.07
CA LEU A 164 7.41 11.31 7.14
C LEU A 164 7.00 12.43 6.19
N ARG A 165 7.97 13.06 5.54
CA ARG A 165 7.79 14.01 4.44
C ARG A 165 8.68 13.64 3.26
N PRO A 166 8.39 12.54 2.54
CA PRO A 166 9.24 12.08 1.44
C PRO A 166 9.22 13.10 0.31
N SER A 167 10.40 13.61 -0.08
CA SER A 167 10.58 14.39 -1.31
C SER A 167 10.82 13.49 -2.51
N GLU A 168 11.27 12.26 -2.30
CA GLU A 168 11.57 11.28 -3.34
C GLU A 168 10.98 9.91 -3.00
N PRO A 169 10.74 9.05 -3.99
CA PRO A 169 10.36 7.67 -3.76
C PRO A 169 11.39 6.94 -2.92
N ALA A 170 10.88 6.03 -2.11
CA ALA A 170 11.69 5.21 -1.25
C ALA A 170 11.00 3.90 -0.94
N ALA A 171 11.80 2.85 -0.82
CA ALA A 171 11.37 1.60 -0.23
C ALA A 171 11.61 1.69 1.29
N TYR A 172 10.60 1.31 2.07
CA TYR A 172 10.66 1.24 3.52
C TYR A 172 10.31 -0.15 4.01
N ARG A 173 10.80 -0.49 5.18
CA ARG A 173 10.44 -1.72 5.89
C ARG A 173 10.40 -1.45 7.39
N ALA A 174 9.43 -2.03 8.08
CA ALA A 174 9.41 -2.02 9.53
C ALA A 174 10.16 -3.24 10.08
N ARG A 175 10.79 -3.05 11.23
CA ARG A 175 11.44 -4.09 12.01
C ARG A 175 11.04 -3.99 13.48
N ALA A 176 10.68 -5.11 14.08
CA ALA A 176 10.43 -5.22 15.52
C ALA A 176 11.05 -6.53 16.01
N ALA A 177 12.06 -6.44 16.89
CA ALA A 177 12.94 -7.58 17.20
C ALA A 177 13.45 -8.24 15.89
N ASP A 178 13.19 -9.54 15.72
CA ASP A 178 13.53 -10.31 14.51
C ASP A 178 12.49 -10.18 13.39
N ALA A 179 11.25 -9.78 13.72
CA ALA A 179 10.16 -9.67 12.76
C ALA A 179 10.39 -8.52 11.77
N ARG A 180 10.04 -8.77 10.51
CA ARG A 180 10.16 -7.83 9.39
C ARG A 180 8.85 -7.73 8.63
N SER A 181 8.46 -6.51 8.27
CA SER A 181 7.36 -6.31 7.33
C SER A 181 7.81 -6.62 5.90
N PRO A 182 6.86 -6.81 4.97
CA PRO A 182 7.12 -6.61 3.55
C PRO A 182 7.72 -5.22 3.27
N VAL A 183 8.39 -5.09 2.13
CA VAL A 183 8.91 -3.81 1.66
C VAL A 183 7.76 -2.97 1.12
N LEU A 184 7.53 -1.82 1.74
CA LEU A 184 6.57 -0.81 1.31
C LEU A 184 7.25 0.18 0.37
N HIS A 185 6.78 0.24 -0.88
CA HIS A 185 7.22 1.25 -1.83
C HIS A 185 6.36 2.51 -1.72
N VAL A 186 6.95 3.60 -1.23
CA VAL A 186 6.30 4.92 -1.24
C VAL A 186 6.68 5.63 -2.54
N THR A 187 5.68 5.82 -3.39
CA THR A 187 5.80 6.50 -4.68
C THR A 187 5.54 7.99 -4.51
N VAL A 188 6.33 8.81 -5.19
CA VAL A 188 6.16 10.28 -5.24
C VAL A 188 5.85 10.69 -6.67
N LYS A 189 4.92 11.63 -6.82
CA LYS A 189 4.57 12.30 -8.08
C LYS A 189 5.25 13.67 -8.10
N PRO A 190 6.06 14.00 -9.11
CA PRO A 190 6.70 15.30 -9.18
C PRO A 190 5.67 16.38 -9.53
N ASN A 191 5.90 17.59 -9.03
CA ASN A 191 5.19 18.77 -9.50
C ASN A 191 5.75 19.16 -10.86
N VAL A 192 4.90 19.23 -11.88
CA VAL A 192 5.30 19.66 -13.23
C VAL A 192 4.72 21.05 -13.46
N ALA A 193 5.59 22.04 -13.57
CA ALA A 193 5.21 23.38 -13.99
C ALA A 193 5.40 23.50 -15.50
N ALA A 194 4.40 24.05 -16.17
CA ALA A 194 4.47 24.36 -17.59
C ALA A 194 3.92 25.77 -17.85
N THR A 195 4.60 26.53 -18.70
CA THR A 195 4.21 27.87 -19.14
C THR A 195 4.39 28.01 -20.65
N VAL A 196 3.58 28.87 -21.26
CA VAL A 196 3.67 29.17 -22.70
C VAL A 196 4.31 30.54 -22.88
N SER A 197 5.27 30.64 -23.79
CA SER A 197 5.89 31.89 -24.24
C SER A 197 6.00 31.86 -25.76
N GLY A 198 5.14 32.62 -26.45
CA GLY A 198 4.95 32.50 -27.89
C GLY A 198 4.56 31.07 -28.29
N SER A 199 5.30 30.47 -29.21
CA SER A 199 5.12 29.07 -29.64
C SER A 199 5.91 28.05 -28.81
N GLN A 200 6.47 28.45 -27.67
CA GLN A 200 7.28 27.57 -26.82
C GLN A 200 6.55 27.23 -25.52
N VAL A 201 6.58 25.94 -25.17
CA VAL A 201 6.22 25.47 -23.83
C VAL A 201 7.49 25.25 -23.04
N ASN A 202 7.64 25.98 -21.94
CA ASN A 202 8.71 25.78 -20.97
C ASN A 202 8.18 24.89 -19.86
N VAL A 203 8.88 23.78 -19.61
CA VAL A 203 8.52 22.77 -18.61
C VAL A 203 9.62 22.70 -17.57
N SER A 204 9.24 22.57 -16.30
CA SER A 204 10.17 22.29 -15.21
C SER A 204 9.53 21.35 -14.19
N THR A 205 10.38 20.72 -13.37
CA THR A 205 9.92 19.80 -12.33
C THR A 205 10.43 20.18 -10.96
N THR A 206 9.64 19.85 -9.94
CA THR A 206 10.05 19.90 -8.54
C THR A 206 9.61 18.62 -7.85
N PRO A 207 10.54 17.86 -7.22
CA PRO A 207 11.99 18.01 -7.24
C PRO A 207 12.61 17.85 -8.63
N ALA A 208 13.91 18.10 -8.74
CA ALA A 208 14.67 17.96 -9.98
C ALA A 208 14.62 16.52 -10.54
N ARG A 209 14.30 16.38 -11.83
CA ARG A 209 14.17 15.11 -12.57
C ARG A 209 14.98 15.12 -13.86
N ALA A 210 16.22 15.60 -13.81
CA ALA A 210 17.12 15.66 -14.96
C ALA A 210 17.18 14.33 -15.72
N GLY A 211 17.14 14.40 -17.05
CA GLY A 211 17.15 13.24 -17.95
C GLY A 211 15.81 12.51 -18.08
N ASN A 212 14.74 12.92 -17.39
CA ASN A 212 13.41 12.31 -17.59
C ASN A 212 12.78 12.81 -18.90
N ARG A 213 12.02 11.92 -19.56
CA ARG A 213 11.30 12.24 -20.79
C ARG A 213 10.12 13.17 -20.51
N VAL A 214 9.92 14.16 -21.37
CA VAL A 214 8.79 15.09 -21.38
C VAL A 214 7.97 14.85 -22.63
N LEU A 215 6.66 14.67 -22.47
CA LEU A 215 5.69 14.59 -23.56
C LEU A 215 4.81 15.84 -23.52
N LEU A 216 4.79 16.60 -24.61
CA LEU A 216 3.76 17.62 -24.82
C LEU A 216 2.56 16.92 -25.44
N GLN A 217 1.43 16.99 -24.76
CA GLN A 217 0.18 16.38 -25.20
C GLN A 217 -0.84 17.46 -25.50
N VAL A 218 -1.67 17.24 -26.53
CA VAL A 218 -2.82 18.06 -26.88
C VAL A 218 -4.08 17.22 -26.74
N TYR A 219 -5.13 17.81 -26.19
CA TYR A 219 -6.42 17.14 -26.05
C TYR A 219 -7.11 17.03 -27.41
N ASP A 220 -7.35 15.80 -27.85
CA ASP A 220 -8.15 15.48 -29.03
C ASP A 220 -9.61 15.29 -28.61
N ARG A 221 -10.46 16.24 -29.01
CA ARG A 221 -11.88 16.24 -28.66
C ARG A 221 -12.69 15.13 -29.33
N TYR A 222 -12.18 14.54 -30.42
CA TYR A 222 -12.87 13.47 -31.14
C TYR A 222 -12.53 12.10 -30.58
N ARG A 223 -11.32 11.94 -30.03
CA ARG A 223 -10.88 10.72 -29.35
C ARG A 223 -11.12 10.73 -27.85
N PHE A 224 -11.52 11.88 -27.30
CA PHE A 224 -11.64 12.11 -25.86
C PHE A 224 -10.35 11.75 -25.10
N ASP A 225 -9.20 11.99 -25.72
CA ASP A 225 -7.90 11.54 -25.23
C ASP A 225 -6.78 12.57 -25.50
N TRP A 226 -5.66 12.41 -24.80
CA TRP A 226 -4.47 13.24 -24.91
C TRP A 226 -3.45 12.63 -25.86
N VAL A 227 -3.23 13.28 -26.99
CA VAL A 227 -2.29 12.81 -28.01
C VAL A 227 -0.95 13.50 -27.85
N THR A 228 0.15 12.74 -27.86
CA THR A 228 1.50 13.29 -27.81
C THR A 228 1.84 13.95 -29.14
N VAL A 229 2.14 15.25 -29.13
CA VAL A 229 2.47 16.04 -30.32
C VAL A 229 3.96 16.40 -30.41
N ALA A 230 4.66 16.39 -29.27
CA ALA A 230 6.10 16.58 -29.23
C ALA A 230 6.71 15.89 -28.01
N THR A 231 7.99 15.55 -28.09
CA THR A 231 8.74 14.98 -26.96
C THR A 231 10.08 15.69 -26.78
N SER A 232 10.57 15.67 -25.55
CA SER A 232 11.88 16.21 -25.17
C SER A 232 12.39 15.47 -23.94
N THR A 233 13.52 15.90 -23.39
CA THR A 233 14.10 15.39 -22.16
C THR A 233 14.46 16.55 -21.26
N LEU A 234 14.26 16.41 -19.95
CA LEU A 234 14.68 17.41 -18.98
C LEU A 234 16.22 17.52 -18.95
N ASP A 235 16.74 18.73 -19.02
CA ASP A 235 18.16 19.03 -18.90
C ASP A 235 18.67 18.85 -17.45
N SER A 236 19.95 19.17 -17.21
CA SER A 236 20.58 19.10 -15.89
C SER A 236 19.91 20.03 -14.85
N ALA A 237 19.29 21.11 -15.30
CA ALA A 237 18.50 22.02 -14.47
C ALA A 237 17.03 21.56 -14.30
N SER A 238 16.69 20.37 -14.80
CA SER A 238 15.35 19.79 -14.81
C SER A 238 14.32 20.65 -15.54
N ARG A 239 14.74 21.24 -16.65
CA ARG A 239 13.92 22.05 -17.56
C ARG A 239 13.88 21.43 -18.95
N ALA A 240 12.79 21.65 -19.67
CA ALA A 240 12.69 21.32 -21.08
C ALA A 240 11.92 22.41 -21.81
N ARG A 241 12.19 22.53 -23.10
CA ARG A 241 11.46 23.40 -23.99
C ARG A 241 10.94 22.59 -25.16
N LEU A 242 9.66 22.75 -25.47
CA LEU A 242 9.00 22.08 -26.58
C LEU A 242 8.28 23.13 -27.43
N ARG A 243 8.13 22.85 -28.73
CA ARG A 243 7.31 23.69 -29.61
C ARG A 243 5.84 23.32 -29.45
N LEU A 244 5.01 24.32 -29.25
CA LEU A 244 3.56 24.19 -29.25
C LEU A 244 3.05 24.24 -30.70
N PRO A 245 2.14 23.36 -31.11
CA PRO A 245 1.42 23.51 -32.36
C PRO A 245 0.65 24.84 -32.42
N SER A 246 0.43 25.36 -33.63
CA SER A 246 -0.36 26.57 -33.84
C SER A 246 -1.85 26.35 -33.57
N GLY A 247 -2.55 27.42 -33.18
CA GLY A 247 -4.00 27.44 -33.03
C GLY A 247 -4.49 27.32 -31.58
N PRO A 248 -5.81 27.47 -31.37
CA PRO A 248 -6.41 27.28 -30.06
C PRO A 248 -6.39 25.80 -29.69
N LEU A 249 -5.79 25.48 -28.55
CA LEU A 249 -5.69 24.10 -28.09
C LEU A 249 -5.61 24.03 -26.57
N HIS A 250 -5.97 22.85 -26.05
CA HIS A 250 -5.69 22.46 -24.67
C HIS A 250 -4.46 21.56 -24.68
N ALA A 251 -3.36 22.05 -24.12
CA ALA A 251 -2.11 21.32 -24.01
C ALA A 251 -1.79 20.96 -22.55
N ARG A 252 -0.95 19.95 -22.33
CA ARG A 252 -0.31 19.68 -21.05
C ARG A 252 1.07 19.07 -21.25
N ALA A 253 1.94 19.26 -20.27
CA ALA A 253 3.21 18.55 -20.22
C ALA A 253 3.08 17.34 -19.27
N LEU A 254 3.45 16.16 -19.76
CA LEU A 254 3.63 14.96 -18.95
C LEU A 254 5.14 14.69 -18.81
N VAL A 255 5.61 14.46 -17.60
CA VAL A 255 6.97 13.99 -17.32
C VAL A 255 6.88 12.56 -16.85
N SER A 256 7.45 11.64 -17.63
CA SER A 256 7.35 10.21 -17.36
C SER A 256 8.10 9.83 -16.08
N GLY A 257 7.44 9.02 -15.25
CA GLY A 257 7.99 8.41 -14.06
C GLY A 257 9.07 7.38 -14.39
N ARG A 258 10.07 7.26 -13.52
CA ARG A 258 11.10 6.21 -13.53
C ARG A 258 11.70 6.06 -12.14
N ASN A 259 12.25 4.88 -11.83
CA ASN A 259 12.88 4.59 -10.54
C ASN A 259 11.94 4.87 -9.34
N GLY A 260 10.71 4.36 -9.41
CA GLY A 260 9.70 4.50 -8.35
C GLY A 260 8.97 5.84 -8.32
N TRP A 261 9.22 6.75 -9.27
CA TRP A 261 8.42 7.96 -9.44
C TRP A 261 7.18 7.68 -10.27
N ALA A 262 6.05 8.30 -9.89
CA ALA A 262 4.87 8.36 -10.75
C ALA A 262 5.02 9.42 -11.84
N ASP A 263 4.17 9.34 -12.86
CA ASP A 263 4.06 10.37 -13.89
C ASP A 263 3.62 11.71 -13.29
N GLY A 264 4.40 12.75 -13.59
CA GLY A 264 4.03 14.13 -13.33
C GLY A 264 3.24 14.70 -14.49
N VAL A 265 2.19 15.46 -14.21
CA VAL A 265 1.40 16.12 -15.26
C VAL A 265 1.18 17.57 -14.84
N SER A 266 1.42 18.51 -15.75
CA SER A 266 1.16 19.92 -15.52
C SER A 266 -0.35 20.20 -15.45
N ARG A 267 -0.71 21.39 -14.97
CA ARG A 267 -2.02 21.95 -15.29
C ARG A 267 -2.21 22.05 -16.81
N THR A 268 -3.46 22.06 -17.26
CA THR A 268 -3.80 22.32 -18.66
C THR A 268 -3.41 23.74 -19.02
N LEU A 269 -2.71 23.88 -20.13
CA LEU A 269 -2.38 25.11 -20.82
C LEU A 269 -3.47 25.35 -21.85
N VAL A 270 -4.09 26.53 -21.82
CA VAL A 270 -5.07 26.94 -22.82
C VAL A 270 -4.42 28.04 -23.65
N THR A 271 -4.27 27.80 -24.94
CA THR A 271 -3.89 28.86 -25.88
C THR A 271 -5.13 29.37 -26.58
N ARG A 272 -5.25 30.69 -26.64
CA ARG A 272 -6.19 31.35 -27.54
C ARG A 272 -5.44 31.53 -28.85
N GLY A 273 -6.05 31.15 -29.97
CA GLY A 273 -5.44 31.37 -31.28
C GLY A 273 -5.03 32.84 -31.41
N SER A 274 -3.84 33.08 -31.96
CA SER A 274 -3.42 34.41 -32.40
C SER A 274 -4.33 34.91 -33.52
#